data_AF-A0A8J6H5M0-F1
#
_entry.id   AF-A0A8J6H5M0-F1
#
_cell.length_a   1.000
_cell.length_b   1.000
_cell.length_c   1.000
_cell.angle_alpha   90.00
_cell.angle_beta   90.00
_cell.angle_gamma   90.00
#
_symmetry.space_group_name_H-M   'P 1'
#
loop_
_entity.id
_entity.type
_entity.pdbx_description
1 polymer ?
#
loop_
_entity_poly.entity_id
_entity_poly.type
_entity_poly.pdbx_seq_one_letter_code
_entity_poly.pdbx_strand_id
1 'polypeptide(L)'
;MLDSLIELEIAYNLMKSSGSEHTVDGYYNQLNTEIDVLSPESEEFKIIKTYVKNTHADTHSSYSLDIKNVYTVKRQGEDARFKPFKKLHNHKLLWHGSRTTNFAGILAQGLRIAPPEAPVTGYMFGKGIYFADMVSKSANYCCTTPHNSTGLLLLCDVALGNMYERTQAEYVEKLPKGKHSTKGIGRTEPDPKSSKALEGVEVPIGKGVANDKMSSALLYNEYIVYDVAQVNVKYLLRVDFKYKY
;
A
#
# COMPACT_ATOMS: atom_id res chain seq x y z
N MET A 1 10.39 8.95 10.91
CA MET A 1 11.44 8.41 11.80
C MET A 1 10.80 7.67 12.96
N LEU A 2 9.95 8.31 13.77
CA LEU A 2 9.19 7.68 14.87
C LEU A 2 8.42 6.44 14.43
N ASP A 3 7.64 6.53 13.34
CA ASP A 3 6.88 5.37 12.82
C ASP A 3 7.77 4.15 12.51
N SER A 4 8.94 4.37 11.90
CA SER A 4 9.89 3.29 11.61
C SER A 4 10.53 2.69 12.87
N LEU A 5 10.72 3.48 13.92
CA LEU A 5 11.27 3.00 15.20
C LEU A 5 10.26 2.09 15.92
N ILE A 6 8.97 2.45 15.88
CA ILE A 6 7.89 1.62 16.44
C ILE A 6 7.84 0.26 15.73
N GLU A 7 7.97 0.24 14.40
CA GLU A 7 8.02 -1.02 13.65
C GLU A 7 9.27 -1.85 13.94
N LEU A 8 10.44 -1.21 14.08
CA LEU A 8 11.68 -1.88 14.45
C LEU A 8 11.60 -2.51 15.85
N GLU A 9 11.00 -1.81 16.81
CA GLU A 9 10.78 -2.33 18.16
C GLU A 9 9.90 -3.59 18.12
N ILE A 10 8.83 -3.58 17.31
CA ILE A 10 7.96 -4.74 17.12
C ILE A 10 8.73 -5.90 16.49
N ALA A 11 9.47 -5.65 15.41
CA ALA A 11 10.29 -6.67 14.76
C ALA A 11 11.28 -7.31 15.75
N TYR A 12 11.92 -6.49 16.58
CA TYR A 12 12.86 -6.95 17.61
C TYR A 12 12.17 -7.75 18.73
N ASN A 13 10.98 -7.33 19.16
CA ASN A 13 10.20 -8.04 20.17
C ASN A 13 9.69 -9.40 19.66
N LEU A 14 9.28 -9.48 18.38
CA LEU A 14 8.97 -10.76 17.72
C LEU A 14 10.20 -11.66 17.80
N MET A 15 11.36 -11.19 17.35
CA MET A 15 12.60 -11.97 17.38
C MET A 15 13.00 -12.45 18.79
N LYS A 16 12.79 -11.65 19.84
CA LYS A 16 13.08 -12.05 21.22
C LYS A 16 12.15 -13.15 21.74
N SER A 17 10.91 -13.17 21.27
CA SER A 17 9.89 -14.11 21.73
C SER A 17 10.06 -15.54 21.18
N SER A 18 11.00 -15.78 20.26
CA SER A 18 11.19 -17.08 19.59
C SER A 18 11.82 -18.18 20.46
N GLY A 19 12.10 -17.93 21.74
CA GLY A 19 12.80 -18.90 22.59
C GLY A 19 14.17 -19.30 22.03
N SER A 20 14.67 -20.48 22.42
CA SER A 20 15.99 -21.00 22.03
C SER A 20 16.09 -21.57 20.61
N GLU A 21 15.00 -21.54 19.82
CA GLU A 21 14.99 -22.02 18.43
C GLU A 21 14.84 -20.84 17.45
N HIS A 22 15.97 -20.26 17.06
CA HIS A 22 16.07 -19.22 16.01
C HIS A 22 15.95 -19.83 14.60
N THR A 23 14.88 -20.57 14.33
CA THR A 23 14.61 -21.13 12.99
C THR A 23 13.84 -20.14 12.13
N VAL A 24 13.98 -20.28 10.80
CA VAL A 24 13.19 -19.48 9.84
C VAL A 24 11.68 -19.69 10.06
N ASP A 25 11.28 -20.93 10.32
CA ASP A 25 9.88 -21.30 10.58
C ASP A 25 9.35 -20.67 11.89
N GLY A 26 10.19 -20.58 12.92
CA GLY A 26 9.85 -19.90 14.17
C GLY A 26 9.51 -18.42 13.94
N TYR A 27 10.35 -17.70 13.19
CA TYR A 27 10.08 -16.30 12.83
C TYR A 27 8.89 -16.15 11.89
N TYR A 28 8.70 -17.07 10.95
CA TYR A 28 7.55 -17.08 10.06
C TYR A 28 6.23 -17.21 10.84
N ASN A 29 6.15 -18.16 11.78
CA ASN A 29 4.96 -18.37 12.60
C ASN A 29 4.60 -17.13 13.43
N GLN A 30 5.59 -16.36 13.91
CA GLN A 30 5.36 -15.12 14.64
C GLN A 30 4.73 -14.00 13.80
N LEU A 31 4.85 -14.06 12.47
CA LEU A 31 4.15 -13.14 11.58
C LEU A 31 2.64 -13.37 11.59
N ASN A 32 2.13 -14.50 12.10
CA ASN A 32 0.70 -14.83 12.13
C ASN A 32 0.01 -14.58 10.78
N THR A 33 0.70 -14.95 9.69
CA THR A 33 0.30 -14.62 8.31
C THR A 33 0.71 -15.76 7.39
N GLU A 34 -0.26 -16.22 6.59
CA GLU A 34 -0.02 -17.15 5.49
C GLU A 34 0.53 -16.36 4.28
N ILE A 35 1.70 -16.75 3.78
CA ILE A 35 2.36 -16.14 2.63
C ILE A 35 2.72 -17.24 1.63
N ASP A 36 2.07 -17.23 0.46
CA ASP A 36 2.34 -18.20 -0.61
C ASP A 36 2.85 -17.51 -1.88
N VAL A 37 3.64 -18.23 -2.67
CA VAL A 37 4.17 -17.69 -3.94
C VAL A 37 3.05 -17.68 -5.00
N LEU A 38 2.80 -16.51 -5.58
CA LEU A 38 1.87 -16.40 -6.70
C LEU A 38 2.53 -16.89 -7.99
N SER A 39 1.93 -17.88 -8.65
CA SER A 39 2.44 -18.45 -9.91
C SER A 39 2.54 -17.36 -11.00
N PRO A 40 3.70 -17.23 -11.68
CA PRO A 40 3.88 -16.30 -12.80
C PRO A 40 2.93 -16.54 -14.00
N GLU A 41 2.42 -17.76 -14.14
CA GLU A 41 1.52 -18.18 -15.21
C GLU A 41 0.06 -17.76 -14.94
N SER A 42 -0.27 -17.46 -13.69
CA SER A 42 -1.61 -17.05 -13.26
C SER A 42 -2.06 -15.73 -13.91
N GLU A 43 -3.36 -15.58 -14.10
CA GLU A 43 -3.94 -14.34 -14.63
C GLU A 43 -3.75 -13.17 -13.65
N GLU A 44 -3.85 -13.45 -12.34
CA GLU A 44 -3.59 -12.48 -11.28
C GLU A 44 -2.18 -11.88 -11.38
N PHE A 45 -1.16 -12.72 -11.57
CA PHE A 45 0.21 -12.24 -11.74
C PHE A 45 0.36 -11.38 -12.98
N LYS A 46 -0.27 -11.73 -14.11
CA LYS A 46 -0.23 -10.93 -15.34
C LYS A 46 -0.87 -9.56 -15.15
N ILE A 47 -1.98 -9.49 -14.42
CA ILE A 47 -2.65 -8.23 -14.07
C ILE A 47 -1.74 -7.38 -13.18
N ILE A 48 -1.17 -7.95 -12.11
CA ILE A 48 -0.25 -7.24 -11.22
C ILE A 48 0.99 -6.74 -11.96
N LYS A 49 1.59 -7.59 -12.82
CA LYS A 49 2.74 -7.21 -13.66
C LYS A 49 2.40 -6.04 -14.59
N THR A 50 1.21 -6.06 -15.19
CA THR A 50 0.71 -4.97 -16.02
C THR A 50 0.47 -3.71 -15.20
N TYR A 51 -0.06 -3.85 -13.98
CA TYR A 51 -0.31 -2.74 -13.07
C TYR A 51 1.00 -2.02 -12.69
N VAL A 52 2.04 -2.78 -12.32
CA VAL A 52 3.39 -2.24 -12.06
C VAL A 52 3.94 -1.52 -13.29
N LYS A 53 3.84 -2.14 -14.48
CA LYS A 53 4.36 -1.56 -15.72
C LYS A 53 3.67 -0.24 -16.09
N ASN A 54 2.34 -0.21 -16.04
CA ASN A 54 1.56 0.90 -16.58
C ASN A 54 1.48 2.11 -15.65
N THR A 55 1.64 1.90 -14.34
CA THR A 55 1.46 2.95 -13.33
C THR A 55 2.77 3.44 -12.73
N HIS A 56 3.87 3.22 -13.46
CA HIS A 56 5.13 3.89 -13.19
C HIS A 56 5.07 5.32 -13.74
N ALA A 57 5.02 6.29 -12.83
CA ALA A 57 4.90 7.69 -13.18
C ALA A 57 6.14 8.25 -13.92
N ASP A 58 5.91 9.06 -14.95
CA ASP A 58 6.98 9.67 -15.77
C ASP A 58 7.91 10.60 -14.98
N THR A 59 7.40 11.27 -13.94
CA THR A 59 8.22 12.14 -13.07
C THR A 59 9.12 11.36 -12.12
N HIS A 60 8.88 10.06 -11.93
CA HIS A 60 9.70 9.17 -11.10
C HIS A 60 10.66 8.34 -11.96
N SER A 61 11.39 9.01 -12.85
CA SER A 61 12.18 8.36 -13.91
C SER A 61 13.60 7.95 -13.49
N SER A 62 14.02 8.23 -12.25
CA SER A 62 15.36 7.92 -11.73
C SER A 62 15.64 6.43 -11.56
N TYR A 63 14.58 5.61 -11.50
CA TYR A 63 14.65 4.16 -11.46
C TYR A 63 13.56 3.52 -12.31
N SER A 64 13.72 2.24 -12.63
CA SER A 64 12.63 1.34 -13.03
C SER A 64 12.46 0.22 -12.00
N LEU A 65 11.30 -0.44 -12.02
CA LEU A 65 10.99 -1.54 -11.12
C LEU A 65 11.03 -2.88 -11.86
N ASP A 66 11.73 -3.84 -11.29
CA ASP A 66 11.79 -5.23 -11.74
C ASP A 66 11.15 -6.14 -10.69
N ILE A 67 10.10 -6.86 -11.06
CA ILE A 67 9.39 -7.76 -10.13
C ILE A 67 10.22 -9.03 -9.97
N LYS A 68 10.64 -9.33 -8.73
CA LYS A 68 11.31 -10.59 -8.39
C LYS A 68 10.33 -11.67 -8.00
N ASN A 69 9.43 -11.34 -7.08
CA ASN A 69 8.42 -12.26 -6.59
C ASN A 69 7.14 -11.51 -6.27
N VAL A 70 6.01 -12.20 -6.45
CA VAL A 70 4.71 -11.78 -5.95
C VAL A 70 4.22 -12.89 -5.05
N TYR A 71 3.71 -12.51 -3.90
CA TYR A 71 3.17 -13.42 -2.89
C TYR A 71 1.71 -13.07 -2.65
N THR A 72 0.87 -14.08 -2.46
CA THR A 72 -0.42 -13.89 -1.79
C THR A 72 -0.18 -13.75 -0.29
N VAL A 73 -0.98 -12.92 0.37
CA VAL A 73 -0.84 -12.64 1.80
C VAL A 73 -2.21 -12.80 2.43
N LYS A 74 -2.28 -13.57 3.51
CA LYS A 74 -3.50 -13.73 4.31
C LYS A 74 -3.16 -13.68 5.79
N ARG A 75 -3.39 -12.50 6.36
CA ARG A 75 -3.13 -12.21 7.76
C ARG A 75 -4.19 -12.83 8.67
N GLN A 76 -3.79 -13.39 9.80
CA GLN A 76 -4.71 -13.96 10.77
C GLN A 76 -5.70 -12.90 11.28
N GLY A 77 -7.01 -13.20 11.20
CA GLY A 77 -8.09 -12.33 11.68
C GLY A 77 -8.44 -11.13 10.79
N GLU A 78 -7.65 -10.83 9.76
CA GLU A 78 -7.87 -9.65 8.91
C GLU A 78 -9.17 -9.76 8.09
N ASP A 79 -9.46 -10.93 7.51
CA ASP A 79 -10.72 -11.17 6.80
C ASP A 79 -11.96 -11.01 7.69
N ALA A 80 -11.87 -11.41 8.96
CA ALA A 80 -12.96 -11.25 9.92
C ALA A 80 -13.17 -9.77 10.26
N ARG A 81 -12.08 -9.01 10.46
CA ARG A 81 -12.10 -7.56 10.69
C ARG A 81 -12.62 -6.79 9.47
N PHE A 82 -12.27 -7.22 8.26
CA PHE A 82 -12.70 -6.59 7.00
C PHE A 82 -14.14 -6.94 6.60
N LYS A 83 -14.72 -8.01 7.15
CA LYS A 83 -16.09 -8.50 6.83
C LYS A 83 -17.18 -7.41 6.84
N PRO A 84 -17.23 -6.44 7.78
CA PRO A 84 -18.23 -5.37 7.75
C PRO A 84 -18.15 -4.49 6.49
N PHE A 85 -16.95 -4.36 5.92
CA PHE A 85 -16.68 -3.51 4.77
C PHE A 85 -16.85 -4.22 3.44
N LYS A 86 -16.97 -5.56 3.39
CA LYS A 86 -17.21 -6.31 2.13
C LYS A 86 -18.47 -5.88 1.35
N LYS A 87 -19.45 -5.28 2.04
CA LYS A 87 -20.68 -4.76 1.42
C LYS A 87 -20.59 -3.27 1.07
N LEU A 88 -19.51 -2.59 1.48
CA LEU A 88 -19.26 -1.22 1.06
C LEU A 88 -18.97 -1.22 -0.45
N HIS A 89 -19.38 -0.18 -1.14
CA HIS A 89 -19.09 -0.05 -2.57
C HIS A 89 -17.68 0.55 -2.77
N ASN A 90 -17.23 0.63 -4.03
CA ASN A 90 -15.97 1.28 -4.40
C ASN A 90 -14.76 0.69 -3.65
N HIS A 91 -14.52 -0.60 -3.90
CA HIS A 91 -13.29 -1.27 -3.49
C HIS A 91 -12.25 -1.12 -4.58
N LYS A 92 -11.04 -0.70 -4.19
CA LYS A 92 -9.90 -0.61 -5.10
C LYS A 92 -8.72 -1.38 -4.56
N LEU A 93 -8.01 -2.08 -5.44
CA LEU A 93 -6.74 -2.69 -5.16
C LEU A 93 -5.65 -1.63 -5.34
N LEU A 94 -5.04 -1.18 -4.24
CA LEU A 94 -4.14 -0.02 -4.24
C LEU A 94 -2.77 -0.34 -3.63
N TRP A 95 -1.76 0.43 -4.06
CA TRP A 95 -0.38 0.27 -3.65
C TRP A 95 -0.09 0.92 -2.30
N HIS A 96 0.61 0.21 -1.43
CA HIS A 96 1.23 0.77 -0.23
C HIS A 96 2.71 0.39 -0.19
N GLY A 97 3.59 1.38 -0.02
CA GLY A 97 5.03 1.17 0.13
C GLY A 97 5.51 1.62 1.48
N SER A 98 6.51 0.92 2.00
CA SER A 98 7.10 1.17 3.31
C SER A 98 8.53 0.64 3.32
N ARG A 99 9.34 1.06 4.30
CA ARG A 99 10.71 0.55 4.45
C ARG A 99 10.66 -0.95 4.74
N THR A 100 11.61 -1.72 4.20
CA THR A 100 11.70 -3.18 4.43
C THR A 100 11.69 -3.53 5.92
N THR A 101 12.32 -2.70 6.77
CA THR A 101 12.33 -2.84 8.24
C THR A 101 10.93 -2.86 8.87
N ASN A 102 9.95 -2.25 8.21
CA ASN A 102 8.59 -2.13 8.72
C ASN A 102 7.72 -3.35 8.41
N PHE A 103 8.13 -4.20 7.45
CA PHE A 103 7.27 -5.28 6.96
C PHE A 103 7.04 -6.39 7.98
N ALA A 104 7.98 -6.64 8.91
CA ALA A 104 7.73 -7.61 9.98
C ALA A 104 6.53 -7.20 10.85
N GLY A 105 6.46 -5.93 11.27
CA GLY A 105 5.34 -5.42 12.05
C GLY A 105 4.06 -5.28 11.22
N ILE A 106 4.16 -4.85 9.95
CA ILE A 106 3.01 -4.80 9.03
C ILE A 106 2.45 -6.19 8.75
N LEU A 107 3.29 -7.23 8.64
CA LEU A 107 2.87 -8.62 8.46
C LEU A 107 2.43 -9.28 9.77
N ALA A 108 2.87 -8.84 10.95
CA ALA A 108 2.33 -9.35 12.22
C ALA A 108 1.01 -8.67 12.62
N GLN A 109 0.93 -7.34 12.55
CA GLN A 109 -0.13 -6.54 13.18
C GLN A 109 -1.06 -5.81 12.19
N GLY A 110 -0.62 -5.66 10.94
CA GLY A 110 -1.35 -5.01 9.87
C GLY A 110 -0.91 -3.58 9.67
N LEU A 111 -1.51 -2.92 8.68
CA LEU A 111 -1.32 -1.48 8.51
C LEU A 111 -2.02 -0.73 9.64
N ARG A 112 -1.30 0.20 10.27
CA ARG A 112 -1.74 0.93 11.46
C ARG A 112 -1.80 2.42 11.17
N ILE A 113 -2.68 3.10 11.88
CA ILE A 113 -2.75 4.55 11.90
C ILE A 113 -1.77 5.05 12.95
N ALA A 114 -1.04 6.12 12.64
CA ALA A 114 -0.12 6.74 13.58
C ALA A 114 -0.84 7.10 14.89
N PRO A 115 -0.20 6.88 16.05
CA PRO A 115 -0.84 7.10 17.34
C PRO A 115 -1.14 8.61 17.58
N PRO A 116 -2.10 8.96 18.46
CA PRO A 116 -2.50 10.36 18.71
C PRO A 116 -1.34 11.30 19.07
N GLU A 117 -0.30 10.78 19.70
CA GLU A 117 0.88 11.53 20.17
C GLU A 117 1.89 11.82 19.05
N ALA A 118 1.85 11.08 17.94
CA ALA A 118 2.76 11.30 16.81
C ALA A 118 2.54 12.69 16.20
N PRO A 119 3.61 13.40 15.78
CA PRO A 119 3.47 14.71 15.16
C PRO A 119 2.65 14.62 13.87
N VAL A 120 1.84 15.63 13.61
CA VAL A 120 0.95 15.69 12.43
C VAL A 120 1.69 16.09 11.15
N THR A 121 2.88 16.67 11.29
CA THR A 121 3.72 17.13 10.18
C THR A 121 4.15 15.96 9.31
N GLY A 122 3.78 16.00 8.03
CA GLY A 122 4.07 14.95 7.04
C GLY A 122 2.84 14.20 6.54
N TYR A 123 1.67 14.36 7.18
CA TYR A 123 0.42 13.74 6.73
C TYR A 123 -0.48 14.76 6.01
N MET A 124 -0.53 14.71 4.68
CA MET A 124 -1.27 15.68 3.85
C MET A 124 -2.77 15.74 4.17
N PHE A 125 -3.34 14.61 4.59
CA PHE A 125 -4.77 14.43 4.86
C PHE A 125 -5.07 13.91 6.27
N GLY A 126 -4.19 14.21 7.24
CA GLY A 126 -4.32 13.72 8.60
C GLY A 126 -3.89 12.27 8.81
N LYS A 127 -4.04 11.76 10.04
CA LYS A 127 -3.56 10.43 10.41
C LYS A 127 -4.50 9.35 9.85
N GLY A 128 -4.00 8.60 8.88
CA GLY A 128 -4.73 7.51 8.24
C GLY A 128 -3.76 6.56 7.55
N ILE A 129 -4.28 5.53 6.90
CA ILE A 129 -3.48 4.62 6.07
C ILE A 129 -3.51 5.14 4.64
N TYR A 130 -2.33 5.46 4.10
CA TYR A 130 -2.17 6.06 2.79
C TYR A 130 -1.88 5.00 1.72
N PHE A 131 -2.56 5.15 0.59
CA PHE A 131 -2.41 4.33 -0.60
C PHE A 131 -2.28 5.21 -1.84
N ALA A 132 -1.71 4.65 -2.90
CA ALA A 132 -1.66 5.26 -4.23
C ALA A 132 -2.13 4.28 -5.30
N ASP A 133 -2.66 4.82 -6.40
CA ASP A 133 -2.96 4.05 -7.60
C ASP A 133 -1.77 4.00 -8.58
N MET A 134 -0.71 4.75 -8.32
CA MET A 134 0.57 4.74 -9.05
C MET A 134 1.64 3.96 -8.29
N VAL A 135 2.16 2.88 -8.86
CA VAL A 135 3.16 2.03 -8.17
C VAL A 135 4.40 2.81 -7.77
N SER A 136 4.91 3.70 -8.63
CA SER A 136 6.16 4.41 -8.35
C SER A 136 6.01 5.44 -7.23
N LYS A 137 4.79 5.95 -7.00
CA LYS A 137 4.52 6.83 -5.87
C LYS A 137 4.66 6.08 -4.54
N SER A 138 4.05 4.90 -4.44
CA SER A 138 4.21 4.04 -3.26
C SER A 138 5.64 3.50 -3.14
N ALA A 139 6.30 3.18 -4.26
CA ALA A 139 7.68 2.69 -4.28
C ALA A 139 8.70 3.67 -3.67
N ASN A 140 8.47 4.98 -3.77
CA ASN A 140 9.35 5.98 -3.11
C ASN A 140 9.36 5.83 -1.57
N TYR A 141 8.30 5.28 -0.97
CA TYR A 141 8.24 5.02 0.48
C TYR A 141 9.02 3.76 0.90
N CYS A 142 9.50 2.95 -0.05
CA CYS A 142 10.44 1.86 0.26
C CYS A 142 11.80 2.39 0.73
N CYS A 143 12.15 3.63 0.38
CA CYS A 143 13.42 4.28 0.72
C CYS A 143 14.66 3.43 0.35
N THR A 144 14.62 2.75 -0.79
CA THR A 144 15.74 1.99 -1.35
C THR A 144 16.85 2.92 -1.84
N THR A 145 18.04 2.36 -2.07
CA THR A 145 19.21 3.07 -2.62
C THR A 145 19.88 2.19 -3.69
N PRO A 146 20.81 2.73 -4.50
CA PRO A 146 21.59 1.89 -5.44
C PRO A 146 22.33 0.74 -4.75
N HIS A 147 22.79 0.93 -3.51
CA HIS A 147 23.47 -0.10 -2.71
C HIS A 147 22.51 -1.09 -2.03
N ASN A 148 21.27 -0.67 -1.75
CA ASN A 148 20.22 -1.51 -1.19
C ASN A 148 18.92 -1.31 -1.98
N SER A 149 18.86 -1.97 -3.13
CA SER A 149 17.86 -1.71 -4.17
C SER A 149 16.64 -2.63 -4.11
N THR A 150 16.61 -3.60 -3.20
CA THR A 150 15.43 -4.44 -3.01
C THR A 150 14.41 -3.74 -2.12
N GLY A 151 13.20 -3.55 -2.63
CA GLY A 151 12.07 -3.00 -1.88
C GLY A 151 10.90 -3.97 -1.80
N LEU A 152 10.02 -3.71 -0.84
CA LEU A 152 8.77 -4.43 -0.64
C LEU A 152 7.59 -3.47 -0.83
N LEU A 153 6.57 -3.95 -1.54
CA LEU A 153 5.32 -3.24 -1.83
C LEU A 153 4.13 -4.12 -1.50
N LEU A 154 3.06 -3.52 -0.99
CA LEU A 154 1.77 -4.19 -0.79
C LEU A 154 0.77 -3.76 -1.86
N LEU A 155 -0.11 -4.70 -2.22
CA LEU A 155 -1.41 -4.41 -2.80
C LEU A 155 -2.48 -4.81 -1.79
N CYS A 156 -3.37 -3.86 -1.48
CA CYS A 156 -4.43 -4.05 -0.53
C CYS A 156 -5.79 -3.81 -1.18
N ASP A 157 -6.78 -4.63 -0.85
CA ASP A 157 -8.18 -4.33 -1.09
C ASP A 157 -8.62 -3.28 -0.06
N VAL A 158 -8.88 -2.07 -0.55
CA VAL A 158 -9.24 -0.91 0.26
C VAL A 158 -10.70 -0.57 0.00
N ALA A 159 -11.51 -0.66 1.05
CA ALA A 159 -12.93 -0.33 1.00
C ALA A 159 -13.14 1.18 1.12
N LEU A 160 -13.18 1.89 -0.01
CA LEU A 160 -13.19 3.36 -0.03
C LEU A 160 -14.58 3.95 0.20
N GLY A 161 -15.64 3.30 -0.30
CA GLY A 161 -17.00 3.83 -0.27
C GLY A 161 -17.09 5.24 -0.87
N ASN A 162 -17.95 6.07 -0.27
CA ASN A 162 -18.04 7.49 -0.58
C ASN A 162 -16.75 8.22 -0.15
N MET A 163 -15.98 8.68 -1.14
CA MET A 163 -14.73 9.41 -0.91
C MET A 163 -14.97 10.90 -0.67
N TYR A 164 -14.21 11.49 0.24
CA TYR A 164 -14.08 12.93 0.45
C TYR A 164 -12.96 13.45 -0.44
N GLU A 165 -13.31 14.16 -1.50
CA GLU A 165 -12.36 14.57 -2.52
C GLU A 165 -11.71 15.92 -2.20
N ARG A 166 -10.38 15.97 -2.34
CA ARG A 166 -9.55 17.14 -2.05
C ARG A 166 -8.48 17.35 -3.11
N THR A 167 -8.26 18.60 -3.51
CA THR A 167 -7.22 19.00 -4.47
C THR A 167 -6.05 19.73 -3.81
N GLN A 168 -6.14 19.96 -2.50
CA GLN A 168 -5.17 20.65 -1.66
C GLN A 168 -5.03 19.91 -0.33
N ALA A 169 -3.90 20.10 0.35
CA ALA A 169 -3.70 19.54 1.69
C ALA A 169 -4.78 20.03 2.66
N GLU A 170 -5.33 19.13 3.46
CA GLU A 170 -6.29 19.45 4.52
C GLU A 170 -6.10 18.44 5.64
N TYR A 171 -5.80 18.90 6.84
CA TYR A 171 -5.69 18.00 7.99
C TYR A 171 -7.08 17.48 8.39
N VAL A 172 -7.40 16.25 8.00
CA VAL A 172 -8.69 15.60 8.31
C VAL A 172 -8.58 14.87 9.64
N GLU A 173 -9.22 15.41 10.67
CA GLU A 173 -9.41 14.71 11.95
C GLU A 173 -10.65 13.80 11.94
N LYS A 174 -11.71 14.26 11.26
CA LYS A 174 -12.98 13.57 11.17
C LYS A 174 -13.57 13.75 9.78
N LEU A 175 -13.97 12.64 9.16
CA LEU A 175 -14.63 12.67 7.87
C LEU A 175 -16.02 13.34 7.95
N PRO A 176 -16.43 14.09 6.90
CA PRO A 176 -17.80 14.56 6.78
C PRO A 176 -18.80 13.41 6.82
N LYS A 177 -20.03 13.70 7.27
CA LYS A 177 -21.09 12.69 7.38
C LYS A 177 -21.30 11.97 6.04
N GLY A 178 -21.32 10.63 6.10
CA GLY A 178 -21.54 9.78 4.93
C GLY A 178 -20.32 9.57 4.03
N LYS A 179 -19.14 10.10 4.41
CA LYS A 179 -17.85 9.79 3.78
C LYS A 179 -17.12 8.70 4.58
N HIS A 180 -16.38 7.84 3.88
CA HIS A 180 -15.67 6.70 4.47
C HIS A 180 -14.16 6.75 4.25
N SER A 181 -13.69 7.59 3.32
CA SER A 181 -12.28 7.76 2.99
C SER A 181 -12.03 9.15 2.41
N THR A 182 -10.77 9.54 2.27
CA THR A 182 -10.35 10.76 1.56
C THR A 182 -9.65 10.37 0.25
N LYS A 183 -9.96 11.07 -0.85
CA LYS A 183 -9.20 11.00 -2.11
C LYS A 183 -8.50 12.34 -2.33
N GLY A 184 -7.17 12.34 -2.26
CA GLY A 184 -6.36 13.42 -2.81
C GLY A 184 -6.36 13.29 -4.32
N ILE A 185 -6.96 14.22 -5.05
CA ILE A 185 -7.04 14.19 -6.52
C ILE A 185 -5.73 14.69 -7.10
N GLY A 186 -5.02 13.84 -7.83
CA GLY A 186 -3.83 14.20 -8.60
C GLY A 186 -4.14 14.82 -9.95
N ARG A 187 -3.13 15.44 -10.56
CA ARG A 187 -3.17 15.87 -11.97
C ARG A 187 -3.10 14.70 -12.95
N THR A 188 -2.54 13.57 -12.52
CA THR A 188 -2.43 12.33 -13.29
C THR A 188 -3.04 11.17 -12.52
N GLU A 189 -3.83 10.36 -13.21
CA GLU A 189 -4.37 9.10 -12.69
C GLU A 189 -4.28 7.99 -13.74
N PRO A 190 -4.31 6.70 -13.36
CA PRO A 190 -4.44 5.61 -14.33
C PRO A 190 -5.72 5.78 -15.17
N ASP A 191 -5.63 5.58 -16.49
CA ASP A 191 -6.80 5.67 -17.38
C ASP A 191 -7.97 4.80 -16.87
N PRO A 192 -9.08 5.41 -16.42
CA PRO A 192 -10.20 4.69 -15.83
C PRO A 192 -10.87 3.70 -16.79
N LYS A 193 -10.72 3.90 -18.11
CA LYS A 193 -11.27 2.99 -19.13
C LYS A 193 -10.54 1.65 -19.20
N SER A 194 -9.33 1.60 -18.65
CA SER A 194 -8.46 0.42 -18.67
C SER A 194 -8.52 -0.39 -17.37
N SER A 195 -9.35 0.01 -16.40
CA SER A 195 -9.53 -0.72 -15.14
C SER A 195 -9.93 -2.18 -15.39
N LYS A 196 -9.40 -3.07 -14.53
CA LYS A 196 -9.77 -4.49 -14.49
C LYS A 196 -10.40 -4.81 -13.14
N ALA A 197 -10.86 -6.04 -12.97
CA ALA A 197 -11.33 -6.55 -11.70
C ALA A 197 -10.56 -7.82 -11.32
N LEU A 198 -10.17 -7.93 -10.05
CA LEU A 198 -9.67 -9.15 -9.42
C LEU A 198 -10.58 -9.48 -8.24
N GLU A 199 -11.21 -10.65 -8.25
CA GLU A 199 -12.16 -11.08 -7.21
C GLU A 199 -13.27 -10.05 -6.89
N GLY A 200 -13.70 -9.26 -7.88
CA GLY A 200 -14.71 -8.21 -7.71
C GLY A 200 -14.17 -6.87 -7.18
N VAL A 201 -12.87 -6.75 -6.94
CA VAL A 201 -12.18 -5.51 -6.57
C VAL A 201 -11.64 -4.82 -7.82
N GLU A 202 -11.84 -3.51 -7.95
CA GLU A 202 -11.32 -2.74 -9.08
C GLU A 202 -9.80 -2.59 -8.99
N VAL A 203 -9.10 -2.86 -10.10
CA VAL A 203 -7.66 -2.67 -10.24
C VAL A 203 -7.42 -1.58 -11.30
N PRO A 204 -6.99 -0.36 -10.91
CA PRO A 204 -6.81 0.75 -11.85
C PRO A 204 -5.48 0.60 -12.60
N ILE A 205 -5.41 -0.37 -13.51
CA ILE A 205 -4.18 -0.77 -14.23
C ILE A 205 -3.86 0.07 -15.48
N GLY A 206 -4.64 1.12 -15.75
CA GLY A 206 -4.45 1.99 -16.91
C GLY A 206 -3.10 2.69 -16.90
N LYS A 207 -2.65 3.13 -18.07
CA LYS A 207 -1.49 4.05 -18.12
C LYS A 207 -1.88 5.40 -17.54
N GLY A 208 -0.91 6.10 -16.95
CA GLY A 208 -1.13 7.45 -16.44
C GLY A 208 -1.64 8.40 -17.53
N VAL A 209 -2.77 9.03 -17.29
CA VAL A 209 -3.34 10.10 -18.13
C VAL A 209 -3.39 11.39 -17.31
N ALA A 210 -2.84 12.46 -17.87
CA ALA A 210 -2.88 13.78 -17.25
C ALA A 210 -4.19 14.49 -17.58
N ASN A 211 -4.72 15.22 -16.59
CA ASN A 211 -5.81 16.16 -16.77
C ASN A 211 -5.27 17.59 -16.62
N ASP A 212 -4.91 18.20 -17.74
CA ASP A 212 -4.29 19.54 -17.78
C ASP A 212 -5.20 20.64 -17.24
N LYS A 213 -6.51 20.39 -17.14
CA LYS A 213 -7.49 21.33 -16.57
C LYS A 213 -7.65 21.18 -15.05
N MET A 214 -7.04 20.16 -14.45
CA MET A 214 -7.13 19.89 -13.03
C MET A 214 -6.22 20.82 -12.23
N SER A 215 -6.80 21.74 -11.46
CA SER A 215 -6.07 22.53 -10.48
C SER A 215 -5.93 21.77 -9.17
N SER A 216 -4.81 21.05 -9.04
CA SER A 216 -4.44 20.30 -7.83
C SER A 216 -2.99 20.54 -7.43
N ALA A 217 -2.72 20.54 -6.13
CA ALA A 217 -1.36 20.53 -5.58
C ALA A 217 -0.70 19.15 -5.68
N LEU A 218 -1.46 18.09 -5.96
CA LEU A 218 -0.95 16.73 -6.06
C LEU A 218 -0.67 16.37 -7.52
N LEU A 219 0.49 15.76 -7.79
CA LEU A 219 0.79 15.22 -9.11
C LEU A 219 0.01 13.93 -9.41
N TYR A 220 -0.17 13.07 -8.40
CA TYR A 220 -0.84 11.78 -8.51
C TYR A 220 -1.81 11.60 -7.34
N ASN A 221 -2.81 10.73 -7.52
CA ASN A 221 -3.83 10.49 -6.51
C ASN A 221 -3.26 9.96 -5.19
N GLU A 222 -4.00 10.14 -4.10
CA GLU A 222 -3.85 9.47 -2.82
C GLU A 222 -5.20 9.00 -2.32
N TYR A 223 -5.22 7.86 -1.64
CA TYR A 223 -6.40 7.30 -1.01
C TYR A 223 -6.08 7.05 0.46
N ILE A 224 -6.93 7.58 1.34
CA ILE A 224 -6.70 7.55 2.77
C ILE A 224 -7.92 6.97 3.45
N VAL A 225 -7.71 5.93 4.26
CA VAL A 225 -8.73 5.38 5.16
C VAL A 225 -8.34 5.67 6.61
N TYR A 226 -9.36 5.91 7.44
CA TYR A 226 -9.20 6.30 8.84
C TYR A 226 -9.66 5.20 9.81
N ASP A 227 -9.95 4.02 9.28
CA ASP A 227 -10.20 2.79 10.02
C ASP A 227 -9.34 1.66 9.44
N VAL A 228 -8.54 1.01 10.29
CA VAL A 228 -7.69 -0.12 9.93
C VAL A 228 -8.49 -1.32 9.39
N ALA A 229 -9.78 -1.40 9.74
CA ALA A 229 -10.67 -2.46 9.28
C ALA A 229 -11.14 -2.28 7.82
N GLN A 230 -10.90 -1.11 7.21
CA GLN A 230 -11.17 -0.85 5.78
C GLN A 230 -10.10 -1.42 4.84
N VAL A 231 -9.10 -2.13 5.37
CA VAL A 231 -7.97 -2.64 4.60
C VAL A 231 -7.86 -4.15 4.77
N ASN A 232 -7.71 -4.84 3.63
CA ASN A 232 -7.33 -6.24 3.58
C ASN A 232 -6.10 -6.39 2.68
N VAL A 233 -4.98 -6.84 3.25
CA VAL A 233 -3.73 -7.05 2.49
C VAL A 233 -3.92 -8.28 1.60
N LYS A 234 -3.65 -8.15 0.30
CA LYS A 234 -3.85 -9.23 -0.67
C LYS A 234 -2.55 -9.78 -1.22
N TYR A 235 -1.64 -8.89 -1.57
CA TYR A 235 -0.38 -9.28 -2.18
C TYR A 235 0.81 -8.53 -1.60
N LEU A 236 1.94 -9.21 -1.52
CA LEU A 236 3.26 -8.65 -1.24
C LEU A 236 4.14 -8.84 -2.46
N LEU A 237 4.79 -7.76 -2.90
CA LEU A 237 5.71 -7.78 -4.01
C LEU A 237 7.11 -7.52 -3.50
N ARG A 238 8.05 -8.38 -3.89
CA ARG A 238 9.48 -8.11 -3.82
C ARG A 238 9.93 -7.57 -5.17
N VAL A 239 10.42 -6.34 -5.17
CA VAL A 239 10.88 -5.64 -6.37
C VAL A 239 12.32 -5.19 -6.23
N ASP A 240 13.04 -5.17 -7.33
CA ASP A 240 14.35 -4.52 -7.42
C ASP A 240 14.21 -3.17 -8.13
N PHE A 241 14.79 -2.14 -7.53
CA PHE A 241 14.91 -0.81 -8.11
C PHE A 241 16.15 -0.76 -9.00
N LYS A 242 15.97 -0.57 -10.29
CA LYS A 242 17.06 -0.40 -11.26
C LYS A 242 17.31 1.11 -11.45
N TYR A 243 18.18 1.66 -10.62
CA TYR A 243 18.59 3.07 -10.69
C TYR A 243 19.39 3.33 -11.97
N LYS A 244 19.14 4.48 -12.60
CA LYS A 244 19.81 4.86 -13.86
C LYS A 244 21.12 5.62 -13.66
N TYR A 245 21.35 6.16 -12.46
CA TYR A 245 22.49 6.99 -12.08
C TYR A 245 22.92 6.68 -10.64
#